data_AF-A0A4Q5QQQ0-F1
#
_entry.id   AF-A0A4Q5QQQ0-F1
#
_cell.length_a   1.000
_cell.length_b   1.000
_cell.length_c   1.000
_cell.angle_alpha   90.00
_cell.angle_beta   90.00
_cell.angle_gamma   90.00
#
_symmetry.space_group_name_H-M   'P 1'
#
loop_
_entity.id
_entity.type
_entity.pdbx_description
1 polymer ?
#
loop_
_entity_poly.entity_id
_entity_poly.type
_entity_poly.pdbx_seq_one_letter_code
_entity_poly.pdbx_strand_id
1 'polypeptide(L)' 'MKGRLVACSFLLVIVVGVCAVSCFRGQNNEETTVPRTVSYNFHIRPILSDKCFKCHGPDGSHREAGLRLD' A
#
# COMPACT_ATOMS: atom_id res chain seq x y z
N MET A 1 40.62 -31.77 -2.74
CA MET A 1 39.59 -31.95 -3.79
C MET A 1 38.19 -32.17 -3.22
N LYS A 2 38.01 -32.99 -2.17
CA LYS A 2 36.71 -33.27 -1.53
C LYS A 2 36.03 -32.05 -0.86
N GLY A 3 36.81 -31.17 -0.21
CA GLY A 3 36.27 -29.97 0.45
C GLY A 3 35.69 -28.90 -0.50
N ARG A 4 36.22 -28.80 -1.73
CA ARG A 4 35.68 -27.87 -2.74
C ARG A 4 34.34 -28.36 -3.30
N LEU A 5 34.13 -29.67 -3.36
CA LEU A 5 32.89 -30.29 -3.83
C LEU A 5 31.76 -30.12 -2.80
N VAL A 6 32.05 -30.33 -1.51
CA VAL A 6 31.07 -30.13 -0.42
C VAL A 6 30.65 -28.66 -0.32
N ALA A 7 31.61 -27.72 -0.43
CA ALA A 7 31.31 -26.29 -0.42
C ALA A 7 30.39 -25.86 -1.58
N CYS A 8 30.57 -26.43 -2.78
CA CYS A 8 29.69 -26.15 -3.93
C CYS A 8 28.27 -26.70 -3.70
N SER A 9 28.14 -27.90 -3.14
CA SER A 9 26.81 -28.47 -2.84
C SER A 9 26.05 -27.66 -1.80
N PHE A 10 26.72 -27.20 -0.75
CA PHE A 10 26.09 -26.32 0.26
C PHE A 10 25.67 -24.97 -0.32
N LEU A 11 26.53 -24.36 -1.15
CA LEU A 11 26.22 -23.09 -1.81
C LEU A 11 25.00 -23.25 -2.74
N LEU A 12 24.91 -24.35 -3.48
CA LEU A 12 23.82 -24.63 -4.40
C LEU A 12 22.49 -24.81 -3.65
N VAL A 13 22.49 -25.51 -2.51
CA VAL A 13 21.29 -25.66 -1.67
C VAL A 13 20.81 -24.33 -1.10
N ILE A 14 21.73 -23.45 -0.68
CA ILE A 14 21.39 -22.11 -0.17
C ILE A 14 20.78 -21.26 -1.28
N VAL A 15 21.38 -21.25 -2.48
CA VAL A 15 20.86 -20.49 -3.63
C VAL A 15 19.45 -20.96 -4.00
N VAL A 16 19.24 -22.28 -4.10
CA VAL A 16 17.92 -22.85 -4.41
C VAL A 16 16.90 -22.53 -3.32
N GLY A 17 17.29 -22.63 -2.04
CA GLY A 17 16.42 -22.27 -0.90
C GLY A 17 16.00 -20.80 -0.90
N VAL A 18 16.93 -19.88 -1.17
CA VAL A 18 16.64 -18.43 -1.26
C VAL A 18 15.71 -18.12 -2.43
N CYS A 19 15.95 -18.72 -3.60
CA CYS A 19 15.06 -18.57 -4.76
C CYS A 19 13.64 -19.07 -4.46
N ALA A 20 13.52 -20.25 -3.81
CA ALA A 20 12.21 -20.81 -3.44
C ALA A 20 11.44 -19.91 -2.47
N VAL A 21 12.09 -19.39 -1.42
CA VAL A 21 11.46 -18.47 -0.46
C VAL A 21 11.03 -17.15 -1.12
N SER A 22 11.79 -16.66 -2.09
CA SER A 22 11.48 -15.42 -2.81
C SER A 22 10.26 -15.57 -3.72
N CYS A 23 10.13 -16.72 -4.39
CA CYS A 23 8.94 -17.03 -5.19
C CYS A 23 7.69 -17.29 -4.32
N PHE A 24 7.85 -17.85 -3.11
CA PHE A 24 6.73 -18.11 -2.20
C PHE A 24 6.22 -16.86 -1.45
N ARG A 25 7.03 -15.80 -1.32
CA ARG A 25 6.68 -14.59 -0.56
C ARG A 25 5.76 -13.59 -1.28
N GLY A 26 5.34 -13.90 -2.51
CA GLY A 26 4.70 -12.95 -3.43
C GLY A 26 3.17 -12.88 -3.45
N GLN A 27 2.44 -13.39 -2.45
CA GLN A 27 0.96 -13.35 -2.46
C GLN A 27 0.34 -12.82 -1.15
N ASN A 28 0.82 -11.69 -0.64
CA ASN A 28 0.02 -10.89 0.27
C ASN A 28 -0.73 -9.85 -0.57
N ASN A 29 -1.79 -10.28 -1.26
CA ASN A 29 -2.78 -9.34 -1.77
C ASN A 29 -3.51 -8.80 -0.56
N GLU A 30 -3.17 -7.58 -0.13
CA GLU A 30 -3.98 -6.84 0.83
C GLU A 30 -5.28 -6.47 0.11
N GLU A 31 -6.24 -7.38 0.19
CA GLU A 31 -7.60 -7.14 -0.26
C GLU A 31 -8.15 -6.01 0.61
N THR A 32 -8.08 -4.79 0.08
CA THR A 32 -8.68 -3.62 0.71
C THR A 32 -10.18 -3.88 0.75
N THR A 33 -10.67 -4.36 1.88
CA THR A 33 -12.10 -4.66 2.05
C THR A 33 -12.87 -3.35 1.94
N VAL A 34 -13.56 -3.15 0.82
CA VAL A 34 -14.45 -2.01 0.67
C VAL A 34 -15.59 -2.21 1.68
N PRO A 35 -15.83 -1.26 2.59
CA PRO A 35 -16.82 -1.43 3.63
C PRO A 35 -18.21 -1.57 3.01
N ARG A 36 -19.03 -2.46 3.56
CA ARG A 36 -20.43 -2.64 3.12
C ARG A 36 -21.26 -1.36 3.22
N THR A 37 -20.88 -0.47 4.14
CA THR A 37 -21.53 0.82 4.35
C THR A 37 -20.49 1.93 4.31
N VAL A 38 -20.74 2.94 3.47
CA VAL A 38 -19.91 4.12 3.39
C VAL A 38 -20.36 5.13 4.45
N SER A 39 -19.45 5.53 5.34
CA SER A 39 -19.67 6.62 6.29
C SER A 39 -19.01 7.90 5.78
N TYR A 40 -19.78 8.98 5.70
CA TYR A 40 -19.24 10.29 5.30
C TYR A 40 -18.07 10.72 6.17
N ASN A 41 -18.22 10.64 7.50
CA ASN A 41 -17.21 11.13 8.44
C ASN A 41 -15.91 10.32 8.44
N PHE A 42 -15.99 9.01 8.22
CA PHE A 42 -14.82 8.13 8.30
C PHE A 42 -14.17 7.87 6.95
N HIS A 43 -14.94 7.87 5.85
CA HIS A 43 -14.42 7.50 4.54
C HIS A 43 -14.30 8.69 3.59
N ILE A 44 -15.24 9.64 3.60
CA ILE A 44 -15.31 10.72 2.58
C ILE A 44 -14.65 12.01 3.08
N ARG A 45 -15.05 12.47 4.26
CA ARG A 45 -14.58 13.73 4.85
C ARG A 45 -13.06 13.82 4.99
N PRO A 46 -12.31 12.74 5.36
CA PRO A 46 -10.85 12.82 5.40
C PRO A 46 -10.23 13.09 4.01
N ILE A 47 -10.80 12.52 2.95
CA ILE A 47 -10.34 12.72 1.57
C ILE A 47 -10.57 14.18 1.17
N LEU A 48 -11.78 14.69 1.40
CA LEU A 48 -12.11 16.08 1.07
C LEU A 48 -11.32 17.09 1.91
N SER A 49 -11.05 16.79 3.18
CA SER A 49 -10.23 17.64 4.04
C SER A 49 -8.79 17.72 3.60
N ASP A 50 -8.21 16.62 3.11
CA ASP A 50 -6.83 16.61 2.63
C ASP A 50 -6.69 17.29 1.26
N LYS A 51 -7.63 17.01 0.35
CA LYS A 51 -7.49 17.38 -1.07
C LYS A 51 -8.28 18.62 -1.50
N CYS A 52 -9.40 18.94 -0.85
CA CYS A 52 -10.39 19.87 -1.40
C CYS A 52 -10.66 21.09 -0.51
N PHE A 53 -10.71 20.94 0.82
CA PHE A 53 -11.14 22.02 1.72
C PHE A 53 -10.23 23.25 1.75
N LYS A 54 -9.01 23.14 1.23
CA LYS A 54 -8.11 24.29 1.09
C LYS A 54 -8.71 25.38 0.19
N CYS A 55 -9.41 25.00 -0.89
CA CYS A 55 -10.03 25.91 -1.85
C CYS A 55 -11.57 25.84 -1.86
N HIS A 56 -12.17 24.78 -1.29
CA HIS A 56 -13.63 24.56 -1.30
C HIS A 56 -14.19 24.21 0.08
N GLY A 57 -13.54 24.66 1.14
CA GLY A 57 -13.88 24.32 2.52
C GLY A 57 -14.73 25.35 3.26
N PRO A 58 -14.72 25.30 4.61
CA PRO A 58 -15.54 26.15 5.44
C PRO A 58 -15.25 27.65 5.27
N ASP A 59 -14.00 28.00 4.98
CA ASP A 59 -13.57 29.39 4.80
C ASP A 59 -14.18 30.01 3.54
N GLY A 60 -14.92 31.11 3.70
CA GLY A 60 -15.55 31.83 2.59
C GLY A 60 -14.59 32.68 1.77
N SER A 61 -13.48 33.11 2.35
CA SER A 61 -12.52 34.02 1.70
C SER A 61 -11.59 33.30 0.73
N HIS A 62 -11.38 32.00 0.95
CA HIS A 62 -10.56 31.13 0.10
C HIS A 62 -11.39 30.23 -0.83
N ARG A 63 -12.71 30.46 -0.91
CA ARG A 63 -13.63 29.61 -1.67
C ARG A 63 -13.59 29.94 -3.16
N GLU A 64 -13.16 28.98 -3.96
CA GLU A 64 -13.05 29.12 -5.41
C GLU A 64 -14.31 28.62 -6.14
N ALA A 65 -14.53 29.13 -7.36
CA ALA A 65 -15.60 28.72 -8.27
C ALA A 65 -17.04 28.71 -7.68
N GLY A 66 -17.27 29.42 -6.57
CA GLY A 66 -18.56 29.41 -5.87
C GLY A 66 -18.96 28.05 -5.29
N LEU A 67 -18.02 27.12 -5.17
CA LEU A 67 -18.29 25.73 -4.74
C LEU A 67 -17.85 25.51 -3.29
N ARG A 68 -18.72 24.81 -2.54
CA ARG A 68 -18.50 24.41 -1.14
C ARG A 68 -18.68 22.90 -1.00
N LEU A 69 -17.68 22.21 -0.44
CA LEU A 69 -17.60 20.74 -0.39
C LEU A 69 -17.55 20.17 1.03
N ASP A 70 -17.50 21.00 2.07
CA ASP A 70 -17.38 20.56 3.46
C ASP A 70 -18.69 20.09 4.11
#